data_AF-R7IJD0-F1
#
_entry.id   AF-R7IJD0-F1
#
_cell.length_a   1.000
_cell.length_b   1.000
_cell.length_c   1.000
_cell.angle_alpha   90.00
_cell.angle_beta   90.00
_cell.angle_gamma   90.00
#
_symmetry.space_group_name_H-M   'P 1'
#
loop_
_entity.id
_entity.type
_entity.pdbx_description
1 polymer ?
#
loop_
_entity_poly.entity_id
_entity_poly.type
_entity_poly.pdbx_seq_one_letter_code
_entity_poly.pdbx_strand_id
1 'polypeptide(L)'
;MTILAFIASKILHRSFFLCFANCLTALYGFPFDQIITDNTCKTVAKNREEYDFLMGKLFPSMIVGGFVTVTITSVFIAGIFVKMF
;
A
#
# COMPACT_ATOMS: atom_id res chain seq x y z
N MET A 1 -5.83 9.40 7.91
CA MET A 1 -4.69 8.93 7.10
C MET A 1 -3.40 9.70 7.43
N THR A 2 -3.37 11.03 7.27
CA THR A 2 -2.18 11.87 7.45
C THR A 2 -1.53 11.79 8.83
N ILE A 3 -2.34 11.83 9.90
CA ILE A 3 -1.84 11.72 11.29
C ILE A 3 -1.22 10.34 11.55
N LEU A 4 -1.89 9.26 11.12
CA LEU A 4 -1.39 7.89 11.27
C LEU A 4 -0.10 7.67 10.47
N ALA A 5 -0.03 8.19 9.24
CA ALA A 5 1.18 8.15 8.42
C ALA A 5 2.33 8.92 9.07
N PHE A 6 2.06 10.05 9.72
CA PHE A 6 3.07 10.83 10.43
C PHE A 6 3.64 10.04 11.62
N ILE A 7 2.77 9.44 12.43
CA ILE A 7 3.18 8.59 13.55
C ILE A 7 3.97 7.38 13.05
N ALA A 8 3.45 6.67 12.04
CA ALA A 8 4.12 5.51 11.44
C ALA A 8 5.49 5.87 10.86
N SER A 9 5.63 7.04 10.22
CA SER A 9 6.91 7.49 9.68
C SER A 9 7.97 7.70 10.77
N LYS A 10 7.56 8.17 11.95
CA LYS A 10 8.45 8.36 13.11
C LYS A 10 8.85 7.04 13.74
N ILE A 11 7.92 6.09 13.87
CA ILE A 11 8.17 4.78 14.47
C ILE A 11 9.03 3.90 13.55
N LEU A 12 8.71 3.87 12.26
CA LEU A 12 9.35 2.97 11.28
C LEU A 12 10.62 3.57 10.66
N HIS A 13 10.96 4.83 11.00
CA HIS A 13 12.06 5.58 10.40
C HIS A 13 12.05 5.54 8.86
N ARG A 14 10.84 5.60 8.28
CA ARG A 14 10.62 5.62 6.82
C ARG A 14 10.14 7.00 6.38
N SER A 15 10.24 7.28 5.09
CA SER A 15 9.76 8.55 4.55
C SER A 15 8.26 8.70 4.79
N PHE A 16 7.86 9.90 5.19
CA PHE A 16 6.46 10.23 5.41
C PHE A 16 5.60 9.92 4.18
N PHE A 17 6.11 10.23 2.98
CA PHE A 17 5.40 9.97 1.72
C PHE A 17 5.16 8.48 1.47
N LEU A 18 6.12 7.60 1.78
CA LEU A 18 5.94 6.17 1.61
C LEU A 18 4.94 5.61 2.64
N CYS A 19 5.04 6.05 3.89
CA CYS A 19 4.05 5.68 4.92
C CYS A 19 2.65 6.19 4.58
N PHE A 20 2.55 7.40 4.03
CA PHE A 20 1.28 7.97 3.60
C PHE A 20 0.68 7.18 2.43
N ALA A 21 1.48 6.86 1.41
CA ALA A 21 1.07 6.00 0.31
C ALA A 21 0.61 4.62 0.81
N ASN A 22 1.34 4.00 1.74
CA ASN A 22 0.93 2.75 2.37
C ASN A 22 -0.41 2.90 3.11
N CYS A 23 -0.66 4.01 3.82
CA CYS A 23 -1.96 4.21 4.46
C CYS A 23 -3.11 4.27 3.45
N LEU A 24 -2.87 4.82 2.26
CA LEU A 24 -3.88 4.89 1.19
C LEU A 24 -4.26 3.52 0.61
N THR A 25 -3.42 2.48 0.80
CA THR A 25 -3.76 1.08 0.41
C THR A 25 -4.98 0.54 1.15
N ALA A 26 -5.40 1.19 2.24
CA ALA A 26 -6.65 0.85 2.93
C ALA A 26 -7.90 1.27 2.13
N LEU A 27 -7.77 2.14 1.12
CA LEU A 27 -8.88 2.63 0.31
C LEU A 27 -9.07 1.81 -0.98
N TYR A 28 -7.97 1.42 -1.64
CA TYR A 28 -8.01 0.70 -2.91
C TYR A 28 -7.71 -0.79 -2.74
N GLY A 29 -6.61 -1.11 -2.07
CA GLY A 29 -6.17 -2.48 -1.83
C GLY A 29 -5.61 -3.16 -3.08
N PHE A 30 -5.29 -4.44 -2.94
CA PHE A 30 -4.88 -5.28 -4.06
C PHE A 30 -6.09 -5.63 -4.96
N PRO A 31 -5.97 -5.63 -6.30
CA PRO A 31 -4.78 -5.43 -7.16
C PRO A 31 -4.54 -3.98 -7.61
N PHE A 32 -5.40 -3.04 -7.23
CA PHE A 32 -5.34 -1.66 -7.73
C PHE A 32 -4.06 -0.94 -7.30
N ASP A 33 -3.61 -1.15 -6.07
CA ASP A 33 -2.35 -0.58 -5.56
C ASP A 33 -1.15 -1.03 -6.39
N GLN A 34 -1.17 -2.28 -6.86
CA GLN A 34 -0.15 -2.84 -7.74
C GLN A 34 -0.11 -2.09 -9.08
N ILE A 35 -1.27 -1.93 -9.71
CA ILE A 35 -1.43 -1.31 -11.03
C ILE A 35 -1.04 0.18 -10.97
N ILE A 36 -1.45 0.90 -9.94
CA ILE A 36 -1.13 2.33 -9.77
C ILE A 36 0.38 2.51 -9.53
N THR A 37 1.00 1.65 -8.72
CA THR A 37 2.44 1.70 -8.46
C THR A 37 3.23 1.43 -9.74
N ASP A 38 2.83 0.44 -10.53
CA ASP A 38 3.46 0.12 -11.82
C ASP A 38 3.39 1.29 -12.80
N ASN A 39 2.20 1.83 -13.02
CA ASN A 39 2.01 2.97 -13.92
C ASN A 39 2.75 4.22 -13.45
N THR A 40 2.82 4.46 -12.15
CA THR A 40 3.56 5.59 -11.59
C THR A 40 5.06 5.45 -11.82
N CYS A 41 5.63 4.26 -11.56
CA CYS A 41 7.05 4.01 -11.83
C CYS A 41 7.38 4.15 -13.32
N LYS A 42 6.51 3.66 -14.21
CA LYS A 42 6.66 3.82 -15.67
C LYS A 42 6.60 5.27 -16.13
N THR A 43 5.79 6.09 -15.48
CA THR A 43 5.61 7.51 -15.85
C THR A 43 6.75 8.38 -15.36
N VAL A 44 7.32 8.07 -14.18
CA VAL A 44 8.39 8.87 -13.56
C VAL A 44 9.78 8.45 -14.04
N ALA A 45 10.01 7.17 -14.30
CA ALA A 45 11.30 6.67 -14.74
C ALA A 45 11.65 7.12 -16.17
N LYS A 46 12.90 7.51 -16.38
CA LYS A 46 13.41 7.92 -17.70
C LYS A 46 13.92 6.75 -18.53
N ASN A 47 14.32 5.66 -17.88
CA ASN A 47 14.86 4.47 -18.52
C ASN A 47 14.49 3.20 -17.73
N ARG A 48 14.84 2.03 -18.30
CA ARG A 48 14.49 0.73 -17.72
C ARG A 48 15.15 0.50 -16.35
N GLU A 49 16.40 0.92 -16.20
CA GLU A 49 17.18 0.73 -14.98
C GLU A 49 16.59 1.51 -13.80
N GLU A 50 16.16 2.76 -14.03
CA GLU A 50 15.47 3.59 -13.06
C GLU A 50 14.09 3.00 -12.71
N TYR A 51 13.34 2.50 -13.69
CA TYR A 51 12.08 1.81 -13.45
C TYR A 51 12.26 0.60 -12.54
N ASP A 52 13.23 -0.27 -12.81
CA ASP A 52 13.47 -1.48 -12.02
C ASP A 52 13.94 -1.12 -10.60
N PHE A 53 14.73 -0.05 -10.44
CA PHE A 53 15.09 0.48 -9.12
C PHE A 53 13.88 0.99 -8.33
N LEU A 54 13.02 1.81 -8.94
CA LEU A 54 11.81 2.33 -8.30
C LEU A 54 10.86 1.18 -7.93
N MET A 55 10.65 0.24 -8.85
CA MET A 55 9.82 -0.94 -8.63
C MET A 55 10.35 -1.78 -7.48
N GLY A 56 11.66 -2.02 -7.42
CA GLY A 56 12.29 -2.78 -6.34
C GLY A 56 12.16 -2.14 -4.95
N LYS A 57 11.94 -0.82 -4.89
CA LYS A 57 11.74 -0.10 -3.62
C LYS A 57 10.28 0.07 -3.22
N LEU A 58 9.42 0.39 -4.18
CA LEU A 58 8.02 0.78 -3.91
C LEU A 58 7.09 -0.41 -3.92
N PHE A 59 7.25 -1.31 -4.88
CA PHE A 59 6.32 -2.40 -5.15
C PHE A 59 6.14 -3.38 -3.99
N PRO A 60 7.21 -3.85 -3.31
CA PRO A 60 7.04 -4.80 -2.21
C PRO A 60 6.16 -4.24 -1.09
N SER A 61 6.34 -2.95 -0.77
CA SER A 61 5.56 -2.27 0.27
C SER A 61 4.09 -2.14 -0.12
N MET A 62 3.80 -1.80 -1.38
CA MET A 62 2.44 -1.57 -1.87
C MET A 62 1.66 -2.88 -2.03
N ILE A 63 2.28 -3.95 -2.55
CA ILE A 63 1.64 -5.27 -2.63
C ILE A 63 1.30 -5.79 -1.24
N VAL A 64 2.25 -5.77 -0.30
CA VAL A 64 2.01 -6.29 1.04
C VAL A 64 0.92 -5.48 1.75
N GLY A 65 0.95 -4.15 1.63
CA GLY A 65 -0.10 -3.27 2.15
C GLY A 65 -1.47 -3.63 1.58
N GLY A 66 -1.60 -3.66 0.25
CA GLY A 66 -2.87 -3.89 -0.43
C GLY A 66 -3.47 -5.28 -0.17
N PHE A 67 -2.65 -6.33 -0.03
CA PHE A 67 -3.16 -7.66 0.33
C PHE A 67 -3.64 -7.72 1.79
N VAL A 68 -2.89 -7.10 2.70
CA VAL A 68 -3.22 -7.10 4.13
C VAL A 68 -4.52 -6.34 4.38
N THR A 69 -4.74 -5.20 3.74
CA THR A 69 -5.95 -4.39 3.94
C THR A 69 -7.22 -5.10 3.48
N VAL A 70 -7.18 -5.75 2.31
CA VAL A 70 -8.28 -6.57 1.80
C VAL A 70 -8.56 -7.73 2.75
N THR A 71 -7.51 -8.42 3.22
CA THR A 71 -7.65 -9.54 4.15
C THR A 71 -8.31 -9.14 5.46
N ILE A 72 -7.84 -8.04 6.08
CA ILE A 72 -8.42 -7.53 7.34
C ILE A 72 -9.90 -7.19 7.15
N THR A 73 -10.23 -6.52 6.05
CA THR A 73 -11.62 -6.15 5.74
C THR A 73 -12.50 -7.39 5.58
N SER A 74 -12.03 -8.41 4.84
CA SER A 74 -12.75 -9.68 4.69
C SER A 74 -12.98 -10.39 6.03
N VAL A 75 -11.95 -10.49 6.88
CA VAL A 75 -12.06 -11.11 8.21
C VAL A 75 -13.05 -10.35 9.10
N PHE A 76 -13.02 -9.02 9.08
CA PHE A 76 -13.91 -8.20 9.88
C PHE A 76 -15.38 -8.38 9.47
N ILE A 77 -15.66 -8.35 8.16
CA ILE A 77 -17.00 -8.57 7.61
C ILE A 77 -17.49 -9.99 7.94
N ALA A 78 -16.67 -11.01 7.68
CA ALA A 78 -17.00 -12.39 8.01
C ALA A 78 -17.28 -12.57 9.51
N GLY A 79 -16.49 -11.93 10.37
CA GLY A 79 -16.68 -11.97 11.82
C GLY A 79 -18.00 -11.36 12.29
N ILE A 80 -18.54 -10.36 11.58
CA ILE A 80 -19.89 -9.82 11.84
C ILE A 80 -20.94 -10.86 11.41
N PHE A 81 -20.83 -11.40 10.20
CA PHE A 81 -21.80 -12.37 9.67
C PHE A 81 -21.88 -13.64 10.51
N VAL A 82 -20.76 -14.14 11.04
CA VAL A 82 -20.71 -15.32 11.92
C VAL A 82 -21.52 -15.13 13.21
N LYS A 83 -21.75 -13.91 13.67
CA LYS A 83 -22.58 -13.63 14.87
C LYS A 83 -24.06 -13.38 14.54
N MET A 84 -24.40 -13.23 13.26
CA MET A 84 -25.77 -12.99 12.80
C MET A 84 -26.53 -14.29 12.48
N PHE A 85 -25.81 -15.40 12.30
CA PHE A 85 -26.32 -16.75 12.15
C PHE A 85 -25.94 -17.60 13.36
#